data_AF-A0A377ARI6-F1
#
_entry.id   AF-A0A377ARI6-F1
#
_cell.length_a   1.000
_cell.length_b   1.000
_cell.length_c   1.000
_cell.angle_alpha   90.00
_cell.angle_beta   90.00
_cell.angle_gamma   90.00
#
_symmetry.space_group_name_H-M   'P 1'
#
loop_
_entity.id
_entity.type
_entity.pdbx_description
1 polymer ?
#
loop_
_entity_poly.entity_id
_entity_poly.type
_entity_poly.pdbx_seq_one_letter_code
_entity_poly.pdbx_strand_id
1 'polypeptide(L)' 'MAAKDVKFGNDARVKMLRGVNVLADAVKVTLGPKGRNVVLDNLSVHRPSPKMVFPLLVKSNWKTSSKIWVRRW' A
#
# COMPACT_ATOMS: atom_id res chain seq x y z
N MET A 1 21.76 15.65 17.29
CA MET A 1 22.16 14.77 16.17
C MET A 1 22.19 13.34 16.67
N ALA A 2 21.70 12.37 15.89
CA ALA A 2 21.74 10.96 16.27
C ALA A 2 23.18 10.41 16.22
N ALA A 3 23.61 9.70 17.27
CA ALA A 3 24.92 9.07 17.33
C ALA A 3 25.07 8.03 16.20
N LYS A 4 26.26 7.94 15.62
CA LYS A 4 26.59 6.97 14.57
C LYS A 4 27.43 5.85 15.15
N ASP A 5 27.07 4.62 14.83
CA ASP A 5 27.82 3.43 15.19
C ASP A 5 28.66 2.99 13.98
N VAL A 6 29.97 2.90 14.16
CA VAL A 6 30.92 2.57 13.09
C VAL A 6 31.64 1.28 13.45
N LYS A 7 31.48 0.27 12.60
CA LYS A 7 32.08 -1.06 12.78
C LYS A 7 33.08 -1.34 11.67
N PHE A 8 34.22 -1.94 12.03
CA PHE A 8 35.34 -2.19 11.12
C PHE A 8 35.67 -3.68 11.00
N GLY A 9 36.49 -4.00 10.00
CA GLY A 9 37.10 -5.32 9.86
C GLY A 9 36.09 -6.45 9.63
N ASN A 10 36.36 -7.60 10.25
CA ASN A 10 35.59 -8.83 10.02
C ASN A 10 34.13 -8.73 10.49
N ASP A 11 33.88 -8.07 11.62
CA ASP A 11 32.53 -7.95 12.18
C ASP A 11 31.57 -7.19 11.28
N ALA A 12 32.08 -6.16 10.58
CA ALA A 12 31.30 -5.45 9.57
C ALA A 12 30.98 -6.38 8.38
N ARG A 13 31.97 -7.14 7.90
CA ARG A 13 31.80 -8.07 6.76
C ARG A 13 30.84 -9.20 7.08
N VAL A 14 30.93 -9.80 8.26
CA VAL A 14 29.99 -10.86 8.68
C VAL A 14 28.55 -10.34 8.71
N LYS A 15 28.33 -9.11 9.19
CA LYS A 15 27.00 -8.49 9.19
C LYS A 15 26.48 -8.22 7.78
N MET A 16 27.36 -7.74 6.89
CA MET A 16 27.00 -7.55 5.48
C MET A 16 26.68 -8.87 4.78
N LEU A 17 27.50 -9.90 4.96
CA LEU A 17 27.28 -11.23 4.38
C LEU A 17 25.95 -11.83 4.79
N ARG A 18 25.54 -11.68 6.06
CA ARG A 18 24.22 -12.13 6.51
C ARG A 18 23.09 -11.46 5.74
N GLY A 19 23.15 -10.13 5.55
CA GLY A 19 22.15 -9.40 4.77
C GLY A 19 22.12 -9.80 3.29
N VAL A 20 23.30 -9.99 2.69
CA VAL A 20 23.42 -10.45 1.30
C VAL A 20 22.84 -11.84 1.12
N ASN A 21 23.10 -12.76 2.05
CA ASN A 21 22.55 -14.13 1.98
C ASN A 21 21.02 -14.13 2.04
N VAL A 22 20.41 -13.30 2.91
CA VAL A 22 18.95 -13.17 2.99
C VAL A 22 18.36 -12.70 1.66
N LEU A 23 19.00 -11.71 1.01
CA LEU A 23 18.56 -11.23 -0.30
C LEU A 23 18.74 -12.29 -1.39
N ALA A 24 19.90 -12.96 -1.41
CA ALA A 24 20.19 -14.01 -2.38
C ALA A 24 19.20 -15.18 -2.25
N ASP A 25 18.86 -15.58 -1.02
CA ASP A 25 17.89 -16.64 -0.76
C ASP A 25 16.46 -16.23 -1.16
N ALA A 26 16.09 -14.96 -1.01
CA ALA A 26 14.79 -14.46 -1.43
C ALA A 26 14.65 -14.36 -2.96
N VAL A 27 15.72 -14.07 -3.69
CA VAL A 27 15.68 -13.91 -5.15
C VAL A 27 15.93 -15.23 -5.88
N LYS A 28 16.76 -16.14 -5.34
CA LYS A 28 17.09 -17.40 -6.04
C LYS A 28 15.85 -18.24 -6.37
N VAL A 29 14.79 -18.14 -5.57
CA VAL A 29 13.55 -18.92 -5.76
C VAL A 29 12.72 -18.45 -6.95
N THR A 30 12.98 -17.25 -7.48
CA THR A 30 12.28 -16.67 -8.63
C THR A 30 13.02 -16.91 -9.95
N LEU A 31 14.26 -17.41 -9.91
CA LEU A 31 15.08 -17.58 -11.09
C LEU A 31 14.81 -18.92 -11.81
N GLY A 32 14.90 -18.88 -13.14
CA GLY A 32 14.77 -20.03 -14.03
C GLY A 32 13.32 -20.31 -14.50
N PRO A 33 13.15 -21.25 -15.45
CA PRO A 33 11.85 -21.54 -16.07
C PRO A 33 10.83 -22.18 -15.11
N LYS A 34 11.25 -22.56 -13.89
CA LYS A 34 10.40 -23.09 -12.81
C LYS A 34 10.42 -22.20 -11.55
N GLY A 35 10.77 -20.92 -11.69
CA GLY A 35 10.74 -19.95 -10.60
C GLY A 35 9.36 -19.86 -9.95
N ARG A 36 9.32 -19.67 -8.62
CA ARG A 36 8.10 -19.56 -7.82
C ARG A 36 7.80 -18.10 -7.50
N ASN A 37 6.52 -17.78 -7.27
CA ASN A 37 6.12 -16.45 -6.83
C ASN A 37 6.49 -16.22 -5.36
N VAL A 38 7.02 -15.04 -5.07
CA VAL A 38 7.29 -14.57 -3.71
C VAL A 38 6.23 -13.54 -3.35
N VAL A 39 5.56 -13.74 -2.22
CA VAL A 39 4.54 -12.80 -1.73
C VAL A 39 5.26 -11.69 -0.96
N LEU A 40 5.07 -10.45 -1.42
CA LEU A 40 5.52 -9.26 -0.72
C LEU A 40 4.32 -8.67 0.04
N ASP A 41 4.52 -8.36 1.31
CA ASP A 41 3.53 -7.62 2.07
C ASP A 41 3.48 -6.18 1.53
N ASN A 42 2.34 -5.82 0.94
CA ASN A 42 2.11 -4.46 0.50
C ASN A 42 1.54 -3.71 1.70
N LEU A 43 2.38 -2.86 2.31
CA LEU A 43 1.95 -1.78 3.20
C LEU A 43 1.06 -0.82 2.42
N SER A 44 -0.18 -1.25 2.21
CA SER A 44 -1.29 -0.39 1.86
C SER A 44 -1.43 0.52 3.05
N VAL A 45 -0.81 1.68 2.94
CA VAL A 45 -1.09 2.87 3.73
C VAL A 45 -2.55 2.80 4.11
N HIS A 46 -2.81 2.67 5.40
CA HIS A 46 -4.13 2.68 6.01
C HIS A 46 -4.85 3.93 5.46
N ARG A 47 -5.55 3.82 4.33
CA ARG A 47 -6.44 4.88 3.86
C ARG A 47 -7.64 4.74 4.77
N PRO A 48 -7.87 5.65 5.73
CA PRO A 48 -9.15 5.67 6.40
C PRO A 48 -10.19 5.89 5.30
N SER A 49 -11.07 4.93 5.11
CA SER A 49 -12.26 5.07 4.28
C SER A 49 -12.94 6.40 4.66
N PRO A 50 -13.19 7.33 3.72
CA PRO A 50 -13.98 8.51 4.03
C PRO A 50 -15.36 7.99 4.47
N LYS A 51 -15.69 8.18 5.76
CA LYS A 51 -17.06 8.00 6.22
C LYS A 51 -17.88 9.03 5.48
N MET A 52 -18.54 8.61 4.41
CA MET A 52 -19.58 9.38 3.73
C MET A 52 -20.73 9.52 4.74
N VAL A 53 -20.65 10.53 5.60
CA VAL A 53 -21.80 10.97 6.39
C VAL A 53 -22.69 11.74 5.42
N PHE A 54 -23.64 11.04 4.81
CA PHE A 54 -24.76 11.68 4.14
C PHE A 54 -25.53 12.48 5.19
N PRO A 55 -25.73 13.80 5.01
CA PRO A 55 -26.73 14.50 5.79
C PRO A 55 -28.08 13.87 5.45
N LEU A 56 -28.82 13.46 6.48
CA LEU A 56 -30.25 13.16 6.38
C LEU A 56 -30.93 14.41 5.83
N LEU A 57 -31.12 14.45 4.51
CA LEU A 57 -31.89 15.46 3.82
C LEU A 57 -33.33 15.32 4.31
N VAL A 58 -33.72 16.21 5.22
CA VAL A 58 -35.10 16.41 5.66
C VAL A 58 -35.96 16.55 4.40
N LYS A 59 -36.81 15.56 4.18
CA LYS A 59 -37.89 15.61 3.18
C LYS A 59 -38.94 16.60 3.68
N SER A 60 -38.79 17.88 3.34
CA SER A 60 -39.85 18.87 3.47
C SER A 60 -40.20 19.44 2.10
N ASN A 61 -41.13 18.74 1.44
CA ASN A 61 -42.25 19.27 0.67
C ASN A 61 -42.01 20.52 -0.18
N TRP A 62 -41.62 20.33 -1.45
CA TRP A 62 -41.91 21.30 -2.52
C TRP A 62 -42.92 20.66 -3.47
N LYS A 63 -44.18 21.00 -3.22
CA LYS A 63 -45.31 20.74 -4.11
C LYS A 63 -45.16 21.67 -5.32
N THR A 64 -45.13 21.08 -6.51
CA THR A 64 -45.54 21.66 -7.79
C THR A 64 -44.90 22.99 -8.23
N SER A 65 -44.04 22.96 -9.24
CA SER A 65 -44.48 23.36 -10.58
C SER A 65 -43.42 23.09 -11.67
N SER A 66 -43.88 22.33 -12.66
CA SER A 66 -43.67 22.61 -14.08
C SER A 66 -42.27 22.49 -14.68
N LYS A 67 -42.10 21.34 -15.34
CA LYS A 67 -41.44 21.14 -16.65
C LYS A 67 -39.93 21.36 -16.69
N ILE A 68 -39.31 20.60 -17.59
CA ILE A 68 -37.96 20.76 -18.16
C ILE A 68 -37.01 19.62 -17.78
N TRP A 69 -36.56 18.93 -18.85
CA TRP A 69 -35.65 17.78 -18.94
C TRP A 69 -36.21 16.37 -18.79
N VAL A 70 -37.18 16.07 -19.66
CA VAL A 70 -37.18 14.79 -20.38
C VAL A 70 -36.05 14.84 -21.41
N ARG A 71 -35.02 14.01 -21.20
CA ARG A 71 -34.13 13.33 -22.18
C ARG A 71 -32.70 13.25 -21.68
N ARG A 72 -32.49 12.21 -20.87
CA ARG A 72 -31.26 11.43 -20.87
C ARG A 72 -31.57 10.13 -21.63
N TRP A 73 -31.10 10.09 -22.86
CA TRP A 73 -30.47 8.95 -23.51
C TRP A 73 -29.27 9.51 -24.25
#